data_AF-A0A8J8WI78-F1
#
_entry.id   AF-A0A8J8WI78-F1
#
_cell.length_a   1.000
_cell.length_b   1.000
_cell.length_c   1.000
_cell.angle_alpha   90.00
_cell.angle_beta   90.00
_cell.angle_gamma   90.00
#
_symmetry.space_group_name_H-M   'P 1'
#
loop_
_entity.id
_entity.type
_entity.pdbx_description
1 polymer ?
#
loop_
_entity_poly.entity_id
_entity_poly.type
_entity_poly.pdbx_seq_one_letter_code
_entity_poly.pdbx_strand_id
1 'polypeptide(L)'
;MTWPVADALSRSEMRPVMSFDDVAWDESERIVDSWTIQFCRPHIGEAAAETLLDHHHPEEPVDFTVIGRGSYNICFRIVFVNSPPAVLRFPLPSTLRFPEEKTRNEAAIMRYLEECTSVPVPRVIHYGAVAESRLSLGPFLIMEYLSHQSTLYTSLNTPGRPPHLRAVLDPNISEQRLGDIYGQVAEIMLQLSLPSFSRIGCLGKKGDTTWEVAFRPHTLDMEQLCVMGTLPTTCLPHPRSSASPKKRRSKEGKVSNPSLNNGPFKLWCDDFRPANVIVDSNDRVCGVLDWEFTYAAPLEYTYAPPWWLLIEKPEYWEAGLDDWARVYEQRLQVFLRKMAEREDACIANGQMTEDHRLSTHMRQSWDTGDFWIAYACQHSFAFDLIYWEKIDPRFFGATSDPESAWKARMALLSKEELDEMESLVEKKMQEMHTRVLAWDCDGLTGFLSTYTKEALAQAVSDALLYGQAGSTDPAGSGSAGSPLESPASLVMYRAMLEWDAKNKGVNREIESGTCVLI
;
A
#
# COMPACT_ATOMS: atom_id res chain seq x y z
N MET A 1 -19.92 -20.50 35.45
CA MET A 1 -20.43 -19.20 34.99
C MET A 1 -20.85 -19.37 33.55
N THR A 2 -22.13 -19.19 33.26
CA THR A 2 -22.69 -19.23 31.90
C THR A 2 -22.42 -17.87 31.24
N TRP A 3 -21.59 -17.85 30.20
CA TRP A 3 -21.30 -16.68 29.37
C TRP A 3 -22.55 -16.27 28.58
N PRO A 4 -23.20 -15.12 28.86
CA PRO A 4 -24.40 -14.71 28.11
C PRO A 4 -24.06 -14.12 26.72
N VAL A 5 -22.79 -13.77 26.49
CA VAL A 5 -22.34 -13.04 25.28
C VAL A 5 -21.67 -13.95 24.25
N ALA A 6 -21.22 -15.16 24.63
CA ALA A 6 -20.62 -16.13 23.70
C ALA A 6 -21.68 -16.80 22.82
N ASP A 7 -22.89 -16.95 23.34
CA ASP A 7 -24.00 -17.58 22.61
C ASP A 7 -24.65 -16.62 21.61
N ALA A 8 -24.16 -15.38 21.49
CA ALA A 8 -24.74 -14.35 20.63
C ALA A 8 -24.11 -14.23 19.24
N LEU A 9 -22.99 -14.91 18.96
CA LEU A 9 -22.33 -14.89 17.65
C LEU A 9 -21.79 -16.28 17.32
N SER A 10 -22.45 -17.01 16.41
CA SER A 10 -21.87 -18.24 15.85
C SER A 10 -20.74 -17.87 14.87
N ARG A 11 -19.77 -18.77 14.68
CA ARG A 11 -18.66 -18.53 13.72
C ARG A 11 -19.20 -18.39 12.28
N SER A 12 -20.37 -18.97 11.97
CA SER A 12 -21.10 -18.73 10.72
C SER A 12 -21.58 -17.28 10.51
N GLU A 13 -21.66 -16.45 11.56
CA GLU A 13 -21.99 -15.02 11.49
C GLU A 13 -20.75 -14.12 11.44
N MET A 14 -19.58 -14.64 11.80
CA MET A 14 -18.30 -13.96 11.58
C MET A 14 -17.89 -14.12 10.12
N ARG A 15 -17.83 -12.98 9.40
CA ARG A 15 -17.29 -12.96 8.03
C ARG A 15 -15.84 -13.47 8.05
N PRO A 16 -15.39 -14.18 7.00
CA PRO A 16 -14.01 -14.72 6.92
C PRO A 16 -12.92 -13.64 6.95
N VAL A 17 -13.27 -12.36 6.81
CA VAL A 17 -12.35 -11.23 6.94
C VAL A 17 -12.98 -10.23 7.90
N MET A 18 -12.18 -9.69 8.82
CA MET A 18 -12.65 -8.61 9.69
C MET A 18 -13.10 -7.44 8.82
N SER A 19 -14.34 -6.96 9.04
CA SER A 19 -14.86 -5.81 8.30
C SER A 19 -14.11 -4.55 8.73
N PHE A 20 -13.92 -3.62 7.79
CA PHE A 20 -13.47 -2.28 8.13
C PHE A 20 -14.50 -1.56 9.00
N ASP A 21 -14.08 -0.50 9.68
CA ASP A 21 -15.03 0.45 10.25
C ASP A 21 -15.66 1.23 9.09
N ASP A 22 -16.86 0.83 8.66
CA ASP A 22 -17.58 1.42 7.53
C ASP A 22 -17.74 2.96 7.69
N VAL A 23 -17.88 3.46 8.93
CA VAL A 23 -18.02 4.90 9.18
C VAL A 23 -16.69 5.62 8.94
N ALA A 24 -15.58 5.03 9.41
CA ALA A 24 -14.25 5.57 9.15
C ALA A 24 -13.87 5.49 7.67
N TRP A 25 -14.27 4.41 7.00
CA TRP A 25 -14.08 4.20 5.56
C TRP A 25 -14.84 5.24 4.73
N ASP A 26 -16.15 5.39 4.94
CA ASP A 26 -17.01 6.34 4.22
C ASP A 26 -16.51 7.78 4.35
N GLU A 27 -16.10 8.19 5.56
CA GLU A 27 -15.56 9.53 5.79
C GLU A 27 -14.20 9.74 5.13
N SER A 28 -13.35 8.70 5.09
CA SER A 28 -12.08 8.72 4.37
C SER A 28 -12.33 8.90 2.86
N GLU A 29 -13.19 8.08 2.26
CA GLU A 29 -13.53 8.20 0.84
C GLU A 29 -14.09 9.59 0.50
N ARG A 30 -14.96 10.14 1.35
CA ARG A 30 -15.51 11.49 1.18
C ARG A 30 -14.42 12.56 1.14
N ILE A 31 -13.44 12.51 2.05
CA ILE A 31 -12.32 13.46 2.07
C ILE A 31 -11.45 13.29 0.83
N VAL A 32 -11.09 12.06 0.48
CA VAL A 32 -10.27 11.78 -0.71
C VAL A 32 -10.94 12.30 -1.97
N ASP A 33 -12.23 12.03 -2.14
CA ASP A 33 -12.98 12.44 -3.32
C ASP A 33 -13.05 13.97 -3.42
N SER A 34 -13.37 14.64 -2.31
CA SER A 34 -13.40 16.11 -2.26
C SER A 34 -12.03 16.73 -2.54
N TRP A 35 -10.96 16.15 -1.97
CA TRP A 35 -9.60 16.65 -2.18
C TRP A 35 -9.11 16.36 -3.60
N THR A 36 -9.51 15.26 -4.22
CA THR A 36 -9.15 14.93 -5.60
C THR A 36 -9.84 15.87 -6.59
N ILE A 37 -11.15 16.11 -6.43
CA ILE A 37 -11.95 16.94 -7.34
C ILE A 37 -11.49 18.42 -7.31
N GLN A 38 -10.86 18.88 -6.24
CA GLN A 38 -10.37 20.27 -6.17
C GLN A 38 -9.34 20.58 -7.26
N PHE A 39 -8.58 19.57 -7.72
CA PHE A 39 -7.61 19.74 -8.81
C PHE A 39 -8.28 20.04 -10.14
N CYS A 40 -9.61 19.89 -10.28
CA CYS A 40 -10.35 20.37 -11.44
C CYS A 40 -10.48 21.91 -11.46
N ARG A 41 -10.17 22.60 -10.35
CA ARG A 41 -10.15 24.07 -10.30
C ARG A 41 -8.83 24.58 -10.90
N PRO A 42 -8.87 25.49 -11.91
CA PRO A 42 -7.67 25.94 -12.63
C PRO A 42 -6.53 26.38 -11.72
N HIS A 43 -6.81 27.27 -10.77
CA HIS A 43 -5.79 27.80 -9.84
C HIS A 43 -5.15 26.74 -8.92
N ILE A 44 -5.84 25.63 -8.65
CA ILE A 44 -5.26 24.53 -7.85
C ILE A 44 -4.39 23.63 -8.72
N GLY A 45 -4.86 23.31 -9.93
CA GLY A 45 -4.05 22.58 -10.91
C GLY A 45 -2.78 23.34 -11.29
N GLU A 46 -2.87 24.66 -11.46
CA GLU A 46 -1.73 25.55 -11.67
C GLU A 46 -0.76 25.51 -10.48
N ALA A 47 -1.24 25.60 -9.24
CA ALA A 47 -0.39 25.47 -8.06
C ALA A 47 0.33 24.11 -7.98
N ALA A 48 -0.31 23.02 -8.39
CA ALA A 48 0.33 21.71 -8.47
C ALA A 48 1.47 21.71 -9.51
N ALA A 49 1.23 22.24 -10.70
CA ALA A 49 2.24 22.37 -11.75
C ALA A 49 3.39 23.29 -11.32
N GLU A 50 3.09 24.44 -10.72
CA GLU A 50 4.07 25.38 -10.17
C GLU A 50 4.91 24.74 -9.07
N THR A 51 4.32 23.91 -8.21
CA THR A 51 5.07 23.12 -7.21
C THR A 51 6.09 22.21 -7.89
N LEU A 52 5.72 21.52 -8.97
CA LEU A 52 6.71 20.73 -9.72
C LEU A 52 7.80 21.63 -10.27
N LEU A 53 7.40 22.71 -10.96
CA LEU A 53 8.32 23.58 -11.66
C LEU A 53 9.33 24.17 -10.69
N ASP A 54 8.90 24.78 -9.58
CA ASP A 54 9.77 25.40 -8.55
C ASP A 54 10.97 24.52 -8.12
N HIS A 55 10.80 23.19 -8.19
CA HIS A 55 11.79 22.21 -7.77
C HIS A 55 12.41 21.40 -8.94
N HIS A 56 11.90 21.56 -10.16
CA HIS A 56 12.37 20.89 -11.36
C HIS A 56 12.15 21.75 -12.61
N HIS A 57 13.14 22.56 -12.95
CA HIS A 57 13.12 23.45 -14.11
C HIS A 57 14.17 23.06 -15.17
N PRO A 58 14.04 21.92 -15.86
CA PRO A 58 14.99 21.59 -16.91
C PRO A 58 14.79 22.49 -18.14
N GLU A 59 13.54 22.68 -18.62
CA GLU A 59 13.17 23.51 -19.80
C GLU A 59 11.66 23.93 -19.76
N GLU A 60 11.12 24.45 -20.88
CA GLU A 60 9.71 24.84 -21.03
C GLU A 60 8.76 23.62 -21.03
N PRO A 61 7.71 23.60 -20.19
CA PRO A 61 6.73 22.53 -20.15
C PRO A 61 5.75 22.61 -21.34
N VAL A 62 5.43 21.45 -21.93
CA VAL A 62 4.52 21.34 -23.09
C VAL A 62 3.20 20.65 -22.74
N ASP A 63 3.18 19.79 -21.73
CA ASP A 63 1.97 19.09 -21.29
C ASP A 63 2.01 18.86 -19.78
N PHE A 64 0.84 18.91 -19.13
CA PHE A 64 0.66 18.57 -17.73
C PHE A 64 -0.67 17.84 -17.56
N THR A 65 -0.59 16.56 -17.19
CA THR A 65 -1.74 15.64 -17.21
C THR A 65 -1.85 14.86 -15.92
N VAL A 66 -3.07 14.65 -15.43
CA VAL A 66 -3.33 13.65 -14.37
C VAL A 66 -3.20 12.28 -15.01
N ILE A 67 -2.19 11.51 -14.59
CA ILE A 67 -1.95 10.18 -15.16
C ILE A 67 -2.62 9.07 -14.35
N GLY A 68 -2.96 9.32 -13.09
CA GLY A 68 -3.71 8.37 -12.29
C GLY A 68 -3.97 8.81 -10.87
N ARG A 69 -4.94 8.13 -10.25
CA ARG A 69 -5.19 8.14 -8.80
C ARG A 69 -5.19 6.69 -8.35
N GLY A 70 -4.24 6.33 -7.50
CA GLY A 70 -4.17 5.03 -6.85
C GLY A 70 -4.83 5.04 -5.47
N SER A 71 -4.52 4.03 -4.67
CA SER A 71 -5.04 3.89 -3.30
C SER A 71 -4.53 4.96 -2.36
N TYR A 72 -3.28 5.41 -2.54
CA TYR A 72 -2.59 6.29 -1.59
C TYR A 72 -2.13 7.61 -2.19
N ASN A 73 -2.16 7.76 -3.52
CA ASN A 73 -1.58 8.92 -4.19
C ASN A 73 -2.35 9.34 -5.44
N ILE A 74 -2.25 10.62 -5.77
CA ILE A 74 -2.56 11.15 -7.09
C ILE A 74 -1.25 11.51 -7.81
N CYS A 75 -1.18 11.21 -9.10
CA CYS A 75 0.01 11.41 -9.91
C CYS A 75 -0.28 12.31 -11.11
N PHE A 76 0.57 13.31 -11.29
CA PHE A 76 0.58 14.23 -12.42
C PHE A 76 1.85 14.02 -13.22
N ARG A 77 1.76 13.98 -14.55
CA ARG A 77 2.91 13.93 -15.45
C ARG A 77 3.08 15.28 -16.11
N ILE A 78 4.31 15.76 -16.14
CA ILE A 78 4.70 16.89 -16.96
C ILE A 78 5.61 16.41 -18.09
N VAL A 79 5.41 16.95 -19.29
CA VAL A 79 6.28 16.73 -20.46
C VAL A 79 6.96 18.05 -20.79
N PHE A 80 8.24 17.98 -21.19
CA PHE A 80 9.04 19.13 -21.59
C PHE A 80 9.43 19.02 -23.07
N VAL A 81 9.88 20.13 -23.67
CA VAL A 81 10.28 20.14 -25.10
C VAL A 81 11.46 19.20 -25.37
N ASN A 82 12.59 19.35 -24.66
CA ASN A 82 13.79 18.51 -24.88
C ASN A 82 14.28 17.82 -23.60
N SER A 83 13.42 17.68 -22.60
CA SER A 83 13.76 17.01 -21.34
C SER A 83 12.87 15.79 -21.08
N PRO A 84 13.38 14.74 -20.42
CA PRO A 84 12.57 13.59 -20.03
C PRO A 84 11.35 14.03 -19.20
N PRO A 85 10.19 13.38 -19.36
CA PRO A 85 9.01 13.69 -18.56
C PRO A 85 9.25 13.40 -17.07
N ALA A 86 8.55 14.13 -16.21
CA ALA A 86 8.61 13.94 -14.77
C ALA A 86 7.20 13.69 -14.20
N VAL A 87 7.15 13.05 -13.02
CA VAL A 87 5.93 12.78 -12.28
C VAL A 87 5.96 13.55 -10.97
N LEU A 88 4.91 14.32 -10.69
CA LEU A 88 4.58 14.85 -9.38
C LEU A 88 3.54 13.93 -8.72
N ARG A 89 3.83 13.52 -7.50
CA ARG A 89 2.99 12.64 -6.69
C ARG A 89 2.64 13.35 -5.39
N PHE A 90 1.34 13.43 -5.11
CA PHE A 90 0.84 13.84 -3.80
C PHE A 90 0.17 12.65 -3.11
N PRO A 91 0.47 12.39 -1.82
CA PRO A 91 -0.30 11.44 -1.04
C PRO A 91 -1.73 11.92 -0.86
N LEU A 92 -2.68 10.99 -0.95
CA LEU A 92 -4.09 11.26 -0.69
C LEU A 92 -4.27 11.47 0.82
N PRO A 93 -4.91 12.58 1.24
CA PRO A 93 -5.26 12.76 2.64
C PRO A 93 -6.27 11.69 3.07
N SER A 94 -6.39 11.44 4.36
CA SER A 94 -7.26 10.42 4.99
C SER A 94 -7.00 8.94 4.65
N THR A 95 -6.31 8.60 3.55
CA THR A 95 -5.85 7.22 3.29
C THR A 95 -4.57 6.87 4.03
N LEU A 96 -3.91 7.88 4.59
CA LEU A 96 -2.64 7.80 5.32
C LEU A 96 -2.73 8.70 6.56
N ARG A 97 -2.11 8.27 7.65
CA ARG A 97 -1.92 9.06 8.87
C ARG A 97 -0.59 9.79 8.90
N PHE A 98 0.41 9.29 8.19
CA PHE A 98 1.76 9.87 8.23
C PHE A 98 2.25 10.25 6.83
N PRO A 99 1.57 11.16 6.10
CA PRO A 99 1.88 11.45 4.69
C PRO A 99 3.29 12.03 4.49
N GLU A 100 3.81 12.82 5.43
CA GLU A 100 5.20 13.32 5.37
C GLU A 100 6.23 12.21 5.69
N GLU A 101 5.95 11.34 6.67
CA GLU A 101 6.83 10.19 6.95
C GLU A 101 6.87 9.25 5.75
N LYS A 102 5.70 8.95 5.16
CA LYS A 102 5.54 8.20 3.91
C LYS A 102 6.39 8.79 2.80
N THR A 103 6.25 10.10 2.52
CA THR A 103 6.91 10.75 1.38
C THR A 103 8.43 10.75 1.56
N ARG A 104 8.89 11.08 2.77
CA ARG A 104 10.32 11.04 3.11
C ARG A 104 10.90 9.63 3.04
N ASN A 105 10.18 8.62 3.54
CA ASN A 105 10.63 7.23 3.54
C ASN A 105 10.71 6.68 2.11
N GLU A 106 9.70 6.94 1.26
CA GLU A 106 9.69 6.56 -0.15
C GLU A 106 10.88 7.16 -0.91
N ALA A 107 11.09 8.47 -0.78
CA ALA A 107 12.21 9.15 -1.42
C ALA A 107 13.57 8.60 -0.95
N ALA A 108 13.71 8.33 0.35
CA ALA A 108 14.94 7.79 0.93
C ALA A 108 15.25 6.38 0.41
N ILE A 109 14.26 5.48 0.38
CA ILE A 109 14.50 4.11 -0.09
C ILE A 109 14.74 4.06 -1.60
N MET A 110 14.04 4.87 -2.41
CA MET A 110 14.28 4.90 -3.85
C MET A 110 15.72 5.35 -4.17
N ARG A 111 16.21 6.41 -3.49
CA ARG A 111 17.62 6.83 -3.61
C ARG A 111 18.59 5.74 -3.14
N TYR A 112 18.28 5.01 -2.07
CA TYR A 112 19.10 3.89 -1.64
C TYR A 112 19.16 2.79 -2.70
N LEU A 113 18.02 2.40 -3.27
CA LEU A 113 17.93 1.34 -4.28
C LEU A 113 18.69 1.73 -5.55
N GLU A 114 18.57 2.98 -6.01
CA GLU A 114 19.32 3.53 -7.13
C GLU A 114 20.84 3.52 -6.88
N GLU A 115 21.28 3.89 -5.66
CA GLU A 115 22.71 3.96 -5.33
C GLU A 115 23.35 2.60 -5.05
N CYS A 116 22.60 1.65 -4.48
CA CYS A 116 23.16 0.45 -3.84
C CYS A 116 22.71 -0.88 -4.44
N THR A 117 21.78 -0.89 -5.40
CA THR A 117 21.23 -2.12 -5.99
C THR A 117 21.09 -2.01 -7.51
N SER A 118 20.75 -3.11 -8.18
CA SER A 118 20.35 -3.09 -9.59
C SER A 118 18.83 -3.04 -9.80
N VAL A 119 18.05 -2.77 -8.74
CA VAL A 119 16.59 -2.67 -8.86
C VAL A 119 16.23 -1.44 -9.70
N PRO A 120 15.47 -1.58 -10.79
CA PRO A 120 15.10 -0.44 -11.62
C PRO A 120 14.03 0.39 -10.88
N VAL A 121 14.40 1.58 -10.43
CA VAL A 121 13.52 2.53 -9.75
C VAL A 121 13.56 3.88 -10.46
N PRO A 122 12.46 4.65 -10.47
CA PRO A 122 12.51 6.03 -10.93
C PRO A 122 13.50 6.85 -10.09
N ARG A 123 14.40 7.58 -10.74
CA ARG A 123 15.24 8.56 -10.08
C ARG A 123 14.41 9.64 -9.39
N VAL A 124 14.69 9.83 -8.10
CA VAL A 124 14.06 10.89 -7.29
C VAL A 124 14.69 12.24 -7.63
N ILE A 125 13.91 13.14 -8.21
CA ILE A 125 14.31 14.51 -8.54
C ILE A 125 14.26 15.38 -7.28
N HIS A 126 13.11 15.40 -6.60
CA HIS A 126 12.89 16.19 -5.40
C HIS A 126 11.78 15.59 -4.54
N TYR A 127 11.73 15.94 -3.26
CA TYR A 127 10.58 15.68 -2.40
C TYR A 127 10.51 16.77 -1.34
N GLY A 128 9.30 17.12 -0.88
CA GLY A 128 9.09 18.22 0.05
C GLY A 128 7.94 17.99 1.01
N ALA A 129 7.97 18.74 2.12
CA ALA A 129 6.91 18.79 3.12
C ALA A 129 5.71 19.65 2.64
N VAL A 130 4.62 19.65 3.42
CA VAL A 130 3.41 20.42 3.08
C VAL A 130 3.72 21.90 2.82
N ALA A 131 4.57 22.50 3.65
CA ALA A 131 4.94 23.91 3.58
C ALA A 131 5.73 24.29 2.32
N GLU A 132 6.33 23.30 1.63
CA GLU A 132 7.11 23.50 0.41
C GLU A 132 6.23 23.39 -0.84
N SER A 133 5.02 22.84 -0.74
CA SER A 133 4.06 22.82 -1.85
C SER A 133 3.32 24.16 -1.96
N ARG A 134 3.06 24.61 -3.20
CA ARG A 134 2.19 25.77 -3.44
C ARG A 134 0.81 25.50 -2.87
N LEU A 135 0.22 26.53 -2.26
CA LEU A 135 -1.07 26.45 -1.56
C LEU A 135 -1.14 25.37 -0.45
N SER A 136 0.00 24.82 -0.02
CA SER A 136 0.04 23.76 1.00
C SER A 136 -0.83 22.54 0.65
N LEU A 137 -0.82 22.14 -0.63
CA LEU A 137 -1.63 21.03 -1.15
C LEU A 137 -1.32 19.68 -0.49
N GLY A 138 -0.07 19.49 -0.05
CA GLY A 138 0.37 18.28 0.63
C GLY A 138 1.88 18.10 0.54
N PRO A 139 2.47 17.13 1.24
CA PRO A 139 3.83 16.71 0.92
C PRO A 139 3.85 16.10 -0.48
N PHE A 140 5.00 16.12 -1.14
CA PHE A 140 5.09 15.71 -2.53
C PHE A 140 6.40 15.03 -2.87
N LEU A 141 6.35 14.19 -3.90
CA LEU A 141 7.50 13.53 -4.51
C LEU A 141 7.53 13.88 -6.00
N ILE A 142 8.68 14.33 -6.49
CA ILE A 142 8.97 14.54 -7.90
C ILE A 142 10.01 13.51 -8.31
N MET A 143 9.69 12.73 -9.32
CA MET A 143 10.55 11.67 -9.85
C MET A 143 10.50 11.62 -11.36
N GLU A 144 11.45 10.94 -11.98
CA GLU A 144 11.41 10.72 -13.43
C GLU A 144 10.20 9.87 -13.84
N TYR A 145 9.69 10.11 -15.03
CA TYR A 145 8.71 9.23 -15.65
C TYR A 145 9.43 8.09 -16.38
N LEU A 146 9.12 6.85 -16.00
CA LEU A 146 9.60 5.67 -16.72
C LEU A 146 8.62 5.31 -17.84
N SER A 147 9.09 5.32 -19.08
CA SER A 147 8.30 4.86 -20.23
C SER A 147 7.98 3.37 -20.12
N HIS A 148 6.71 3.02 -20.22
CA HIS A 148 6.23 1.65 -20.11
C HIS A 148 4.95 1.46 -20.94
N GLN A 149 4.57 0.19 -21.15
CA GLN A 149 3.38 -0.19 -21.89
C GLN A 149 2.22 -0.60 -20.98
N SER A 150 2.53 -1.28 -19.86
CA SER A 150 1.54 -1.73 -18.89
C SER A 150 2.20 -2.09 -17.54
N THR A 151 1.49 -2.82 -16.68
CA THR A 151 1.99 -3.39 -15.43
C THR A 151 1.98 -4.92 -15.48
N LEU A 152 2.77 -5.57 -14.62
CA LEU A 152 2.71 -7.03 -14.49
C LEU A 152 1.32 -7.51 -14.03
N TYR A 153 0.57 -6.69 -13.29
CA TYR A 153 -0.81 -6.99 -12.94
C TYR A 153 -1.66 -7.22 -14.19
N THR A 154 -1.61 -6.32 -15.17
CA THR A 154 -2.32 -6.48 -16.44
C THR A 154 -1.80 -7.67 -17.24
N SER A 155 -0.47 -7.84 -17.32
CA SER A 155 0.15 -8.93 -18.09
C SER A 155 -0.17 -10.33 -17.57
N LEU A 156 -0.34 -10.47 -16.25
CA LEU A 156 -0.61 -11.75 -15.58
C LEU A 156 -2.10 -12.04 -15.43
N ASN A 157 -2.99 -11.03 -15.50
CA ASN A 157 -4.42 -11.21 -15.26
C ASN A 157 -5.09 -12.02 -16.38
N THR A 158 -6.18 -12.70 -16.01
CA THR A 158 -7.03 -13.46 -16.94
C THR A 158 -7.56 -12.54 -18.06
N PRO A 159 -7.27 -12.84 -19.34
CA PRO A 159 -7.72 -12.02 -20.46
C PRO A 159 -9.25 -11.86 -20.52
N GLY A 160 -9.72 -10.64 -20.78
CA GLY A 160 -11.15 -10.34 -20.91
C GLY A 160 -11.94 -10.33 -19.61
N ARG A 161 -11.29 -10.51 -18.45
CA ARG A 161 -11.94 -10.38 -17.15
C ARG A 161 -12.43 -8.95 -16.94
N PRO A 162 -13.70 -8.73 -16.56
CA PRO A 162 -14.24 -7.40 -16.31
C PRO A 162 -13.44 -6.63 -15.25
N PRO A 163 -13.23 -5.31 -15.40
CA PRO A 163 -12.42 -4.51 -14.45
C PRO A 163 -12.97 -4.45 -13.03
N HIS A 164 -14.27 -4.67 -12.83
CA HIS A 164 -14.91 -4.67 -11.51
C HIS A 164 -14.73 -6.00 -10.75
N LEU A 165 -14.22 -7.04 -11.42
CA LEU A 165 -13.90 -8.31 -10.76
C LEU A 165 -12.43 -8.33 -10.39
N ARG A 166 -12.13 -8.81 -9.19
CA ARG A 166 -10.76 -8.98 -8.71
C ARG A 166 -9.91 -9.78 -9.68
N ALA A 167 -8.72 -9.30 -10.02
CA ALA A 167 -7.83 -10.01 -10.93
C ALA A 167 -7.39 -11.36 -10.37
N VAL A 168 -7.27 -12.34 -11.25
CA VAL A 168 -6.76 -13.67 -10.96
C VAL A 168 -5.77 -14.03 -12.07
N LEU A 169 -4.65 -14.66 -11.71
CA LEU A 169 -3.66 -15.16 -12.66
C LEU A 169 -4.33 -15.94 -13.80
N ASP A 170 -4.01 -15.59 -15.04
CA ASP A 170 -4.50 -16.30 -16.22
C ASP A 170 -4.20 -17.81 -16.10
N PRO A 171 -5.21 -18.68 -15.97
CA PRO A 171 -4.99 -20.11 -15.82
C PRO A 171 -4.31 -20.72 -17.05
N ASN A 172 -4.39 -20.06 -18.21
CA ASN A 172 -3.84 -20.52 -19.48
C ASN A 172 -2.48 -19.89 -19.83
N ILE A 173 -1.89 -19.08 -18.92
CA ILE A 173 -0.55 -18.55 -19.14
C ILE A 173 0.44 -19.69 -19.32
N SER A 174 1.26 -19.61 -20.37
CA SER A 174 2.27 -20.64 -20.62
C SER A 174 3.31 -20.62 -19.49
N GLU A 175 3.77 -21.79 -19.08
CA GLU A 175 4.79 -21.90 -18.02
C GLU A 175 6.07 -21.16 -18.40
N GLN A 176 6.42 -21.13 -19.70
CA GLN A 176 7.56 -20.37 -20.20
C GLN A 176 7.38 -18.87 -19.94
N ARG A 177 6.28 -18.26 -20.38
CA ARG A 177 6.02 -16.82 -20.18
C ARG A 177 5.95 -16.49 -18.69
N LEU A 178 5.27 -17.32 -17.90
CA LEU A 178 5.18 -17.15 -16.45
C LEU A 178 6.57 -17.24 -15.80
N GLY A 179 7.39 -18.20 -16.22
CA GLY A 179 8.75 -18.37 -15.74
C GLY A 179 9.66 -17.19 -16.10
N ASP A 180 9.52 -16.61 -17.29
CA ASP A 180 10.29 -15.44 -17.71
C ASP A 180 9.94 -14.20 -16.87
N ILE A 181 8.65 -14.01 -16.57
CA ILE A 181 8.18 -12.94 -15.67
C ILE A 181 8.67 -13.17 -14.23
N TYR A 182 8.44 -14.37 -13.69
CA TYR A 182 8.87 -14.72 -12.34
C TYR A 182 10.39 -14.61 -12.17
N GLY A 183 11.18 -14.96 -13.19
CA GLY A 183 12.63 -14.82 -13.15
C GLY A 183 13.11 -13.37 -13.06
N GLN A 184 12.38 -12.40 -13.62
CA GLN A 184 12.70 -10.98 -13.47
C GLN A 184 12.33 -10.46 -12.07
N VAL A 185 11.19 -10.87 -11.54
CA VAL A 185 10.79 -10.48 -10.17
C VAL A 185 11.67 -11.14 -9.12
N ALA A 186 12.05 -12.40 -9.31
CA ALA A 186 13.00 -13.11 -8.46
C ALA A 186 14.34 -12.37 -8.36
N GLU A 187 14.83 -11.81 -9.45
CA GLU A 187 16.05 -11.00 -9.46
C GLU A 187 15.92 -9.73 -8.60
N ILE A 188 14.77 -9.04 -8.67
CA ILE A 188 14.48 -7.89 -7.81
C ILE A 188 14.44 -8.30 -6.33
N MET A 189 13.72 -9.38 -6.00
CA MET A 189 13.63 -9.88 -4.62
C MET A 189 15.01 -10.29 -4.09
N LEU A 190 15.85 -10.90 -4.94
CA LEU A 190 17.22 -11.22 -4.59
C LEU A 190 18.01 -9.95 -4.25
N GLN A 191 17.95 -8.92 -5.08
CA GLN A 191 18.62 -7.64 -4.80
C GLN A 191 18.18 -7.00 -3.48
N LEU A 192 16.88 -7.02 -3.16
CA LEU A 192 16.36 -6.49 -1.89
C LEU A 192 16.87 -7.30 -0.68
N SER A 193 17.15 -8.58 -0.86
CA SER A 193 17.61 -9.49 0.20
C SER A 193 19.11 -9.39 0.52
N LEU A 194 19.92 -8.82 -0.37
CA LEU A 194 21.37 -8.73 -0.18
C LEU A 194 21.76 -7.74 0.95
N PRO A 195 21.23 -6.50 0.99
CA PRO A 195 21.46 -5.58 2.09
C PRO A 195 21.11 -6.18 3.46
N SER A 196 21.95 -5.90 4.47
CA SER A 196 21.75 -6.37 5.83
C SER A 196 21.83 -5.23 6.82
N PHE A 197 20.86 -5.16 7.73
CA PHE A 197 20.75 -4.11 8.73
C PHE A 197 20.76 -4.69 10.13
N SER A 198 21.23 -3.89 11.10
CA SER A 198 21.32 -4.28 12.50
C SER A 198 20.04 -3.97 13.31
N ARG A 199 19.08 -3.27 12.70
CA ARG A 199 17.82 -2.85 13.34
C ARG A 199 16.66 -2.92 12.36
N ILE A 200 15.45 -3.00 12.91
CA ILE A 200 14.21 -2.92 12.13
C ILE A 200 13.80 -1.44 12.04
N GLY A 201 13.48 -0.96 10.82
CA GLY A 201 13.01 0.40 10.59
C GLY A 201 13.26 0.92 9.18
N CYS A 202 12.76 2.13 8.90
CA CYS A 202 12.98 2.79 7.62
C CYS A 202 14.37 3.45 7.55
N LEU A 203 14.91 3.49 6.32
CA LEU A 203 16.22 4.08 6.06
C LEU A 203 16.19 5.61 6.09
N GLY A 204 17.33 6.18 6.44
CA GLY A 204 17.65 7.58 6.27
C GLY A 204 19.11 7.73 5.85
N LYS A 205 19.42 8.83 5.16
CA LYS A 205 20.79 9.20 4.83
C LYS A 205 21.33 10.10 5.94
N LYS A 206 22.39 9.65 6.61
CA LYS A 206 23.11 10.42 7.64
C LYS A 206 24.21 11.22 6.96
N GLY A 207 24.05 12.54 6.94
CA GLY A 207 24.81 13.40 6.03
C GLY A 207 24.55 12.99 4.58
N ASP A 208 25.55 13.16 3.71
CA ASP A 208 25.39 12.90 2.28
C ASP A 208 25.96 11.53 1.83
N THR A 209 26.49 10.70 2.74
CA THR A 209 27.32 9.55 2.36
C THR A 209 26.90 8.20 2.93
N THR A 210 26.20 8.15 4.08
CA THR A 210 25.97 6.87 4.78
C THR A 210 24.49 6.61 5.00
N TRP A 211 24.03 5.43 4.59
CA TRP A 211 22.68 4.94 4.83
C TRP A 211 22.58 4.21 6.18
N GLU A 212 21.59 4.56 6.99
CA GLU A 212 21.31 3.88 8.26
C GLU A 212 19.81 3.71 8.53
N VAL A 213 19.46 2.78 9.41
CA VAL A 213 18.08 2.64 9.91
C VAL A 213 17.81 3.75 10.92
N ALA A 214 17.21 4.83 10.44
CA ALA A 214 17.05 6.08 11.19
C ALA A 214 15.66 6.27 11.80
N PHE A 215 14.64 5.60 11.26
CA PHE A 215 13.23 5.82 11.62
C PHE A 215 12.54 4.52 12.01
N ARG A 216 11.34 4.64 12.60
CA ARG A 216 10.50 3.47 12.90
C ARG A 216 10.15 2.71 11.62
N PRO A 217 9.80 1.42 11.73
CA PRO A 217 9.15 0.74 10.62
C PRO A 217 7.87 1.51 10.29
N HIS A 218 7.67 1.79 9.01
CA HIS A 218 6.44 2.36 8.50
C HIS A 218 5.78 1.32 7.59
N THR A 219 4.92 0.50 8.20
CA THR A 219 4.30 -0.64 7.51
C THR A 219 2.94 -0.24 6.94
N LEU A 220 2.53 -0.93 5.88
CA LEU A 220 1.22 -0.72 5.29
C LEU A 220 0.11 -1.05 6.31
N ASP A 221 0.28 -2.14 7.05
CA ASP A 221 -0.67 -2.60 8.06
C ASP A 221 -0.83 -1.59 9.21
N MET A 222 0.25 -0.89 9.61
CA MET A 222 0.17 0.19 10.60
C MET A 222 -0.72 1.35 10.13
N GLU A 223 -0.58 1.77 8.86
CA GLU A 223 -1.44 2.80 8.28
C GLU A 223 -2.90 2.33 8.23
N GLN A 224 -3.14 1.12 7.75
CA GLN A 224 -4.47 0.54 7.66
C GLN A 224 -5.16 0.40 9.03
N LEU A 225 -4.44 -0.01 10.07
CA LEU A 225 -4.97 -0.08 11.44
C LEU A 225 -5.34 1.29 11.99
N CYS A 226 -4.58 2.34 11.66
CA CYS A 226 -4.91 3.69 12.14
C CYS A 226 -6.02 4.36 11.34
N VAL A 227 -6.08 4.11 10.02
CA VAL A 227 -7.10 4.70 9.13
C VAL A 227 -8.43 3.98 9.26
N MET A 228 -8.43 2.65 9.09
CA MET A 228 -9.63 1.81 9.01
C MET A 228 -9.94 1.07 10.32
N GLY A 229 -8.92 0.81 11.13
CA GLY A 229 -9.07 0.15 12.44
C GLY A 229 -9.24 1.13 13.61
N THR A 230 -9.15 2.44 13.36
CA THR A 230 -9.22 3.53 14.37
C THR A 230 -8.21 3.40 15.52
N LEU A 231 -7.09 2.70 15.30
CA LEU A 231 -6.02 2.58 16.28
C LEU A 231 -5.41 3.98 16.56
N PRO A 232 -5.38 4.45 17.81
CA PRO A 232 -4.79 5.75 18.13
C PRO A 232 -3.30 5.79 17.78
N THR A 233 -2.83 6.90 17.20
CA THR A 233 -1.43 7.02 16.77
C THR A 233 -0.45 6.94 17.95
N THR A 234 -0.89 7.29 19.15
CA THR A 234 -0.13 7.16 20.41
C THR A 234 0.19 5.72 20.79
N CYS A 235 -0.51 4.74 20.23
CA CYS A 235 -0.22 3.32 20.42
C CYS A 235 0.93 2.83 19.53
N LEU A 236 1.35 3.62 18.54
CA LEU A 236 2.45 3.26 17.65
C LEU A 236 3.82 3.67 18.23
N PRO A 237 4.91 3.03 17.78
CA PRO A 237 6.26 3.44 18.14
C PRO A 237 6.53 4.90 17.74
N HIS A 238 7.35 5.60 18.53
CA HIS A 238 7.74 6.99 18.25
C HIS A 238 8.47 7.08 16.88
N PRO A 239 8.27 8.14 16.06
CA PRO A 239 8.82 8.22 14.70
C PRO A 239 10.34 8.06 14.58
N ARG A 240 11.09 8.60 15.57
CA ARG A 240 12.55 8.47 15.68
C ARG A 240 13.03 7.21 16.42
N SER A 241 12.11 6.34 16.83
CA SER A 241 12.50 5.06 17.43
C SER A 241 12.77 4.08 16.30
N SER A 242 13.82 3.28 16.43
CA SER A 242 13.96 2.04 15.66
C SER A 242 14.03 0.89 16.63
N ALA A 243 13.44 -0.25 16.27
CA ALA A 243 13.38 -1.38 17.17
C ALA A 243 14.77 -2.03 17.22
N SER A 244 15.39 -2.00 18.40
CA SER A 244 16.40 -3.01 18.75
C SER A 244 15.68 -4.31 19.09
N PRO A 245 16.31 -5.49 18.90
CA PRO A 245 15.70 -6.76 19.22
C PRO A 245 15.48 -6.88 20.73
N LYS A 246 14.37 -6.35 21.24
CA LYS A 246 13.90 -6.65 22.59
C LYS A 246 13.13 -7.95 22.49
N LYS A 247 13.61 -8.97 23.22
CA LYS A 247 13.01 -10.30 23.39
C LYS A 247 11.50 -10.24 23.17
N ARG A 248 11.03 -10.66 21.99
CA ARG A 248 9.64 -11.08 21.81
C ARG A 248 9.39 -12.12 22.89
N ARG A 249 8.64 -11.75 23.93
CA ARG A 249 8.20 -12.67 24.97
C ARG A 249 7.10 -13.55 24.37
N SER A 250 7.44 -14.47 23.45
CA SER A 250 6.77 -15.76 23.51
C SER A 250 7.50 -16.50 24.63
N LYS A 251 6.82 -16.81 25.73
CA LYS A 251 7.44 -17.51 26.87
C LYS A 251 8.01 -18.89 26.47
N GLU A 252 7.69 -19.38 25.26
CA GLU A 252 8.00 -20.73 24.81
C GLU A 252 8.71 -20.84 23.45
N GLY A 253 8.98 -19.75 22.71
CA GLY A 253 9.73 -19.81 21.45
C GLY A 253 9.08 -20.65 20.33
N LYS A 254 7.79 -20.97 20.43
CA LYS A 254 7.10 -21.91 19.51
C LYS A 254 6.68 -21.32 18.17
N VAL A 255 6.48 -19.99 18.09
CA VAL A 255 5.87 -19.33 16.91
C VAL A 255 6.90 -18.80 15.92
N SER A 256 8.11 -18.44 16.36
CA SER A 256 9.17 -17.92 15.49
C SER A 256 10.52 -18.51 15.88
N ASN A 257 11.43 -18.65 14.90
CA ASN A 257 12.76 -19.18 15.13
C ASN A 257 13.58 -18.22 16.01
N PRO A 258 13.94 -18.60 17.26
CA PRO A 258 14.64 -17.69 18.16
C PRO A 258 15.99 -17.21 17.65
N SER A 259 16.64 -17.94 16.73
CA SER A 259 17.93 -17.55 16.16
C SER A 259 17.84 -16.33 15.26
N LEU A 260 16.66 -16.04 14.70
CA LEU A 260 16.45 -14.93 13.75
C LEU A 260 16.06 -13.60 14.45
N ASN A 261 15.69 -13.66 15.73
CA ASN A 261 15.19 -12.50 16.49
C ASN A 261 16.17 -11.32 16.56
N ASN A 262 17.48 -11.56 16.38
CA ASN A 262 18.51 -10.52 16.51
C ASN A 262 19.08 -10.05 15.17
N GLY A 263 18.43 -10.43 14.06
CA GLY A 263 18.90 -10.15 12.71
C GLY A 263 19.92 -11.17 12.17
N PRO A 264 20.53 -10.90 11.01
CA PRO A 264 20.42 -9.65 10.24
C PRO A 264 18.99 -9.39 9.72
N PHE A 265 18.61 -8.11 9.66
CA PHE A 265 17.34 -7.67 9.07
C PHE A 265 17.54 -7.34 7.59
N LYS A 266 16.52 -7.58 6.76
CA LYS A 266 16.57 -7.42 5.29
C LYS A 266 15.58 -6.37 4.82
N LEU A 267 15.78 -5.80 3.63
CA LEU A 267 14.75 -4.93 3.06
C LEU A 267 13.51 -5.75 2.74
N TRP A 268 12.36 -5.21 3.12
CA TRP A 268 11.05 -5.74 2.81
C TRP A 268 10.14 -4.58 2.43
N CYS A 269 9.32 -4.79 1.40
CA CYS A 269 8.30 -3.84 0.97
C CYS A 269 6.95 -4.54 1.04
N ASP A 270 6.06 -4.04 1.91
CA ASP A 270 4.74 -4.65 2.13
C ASP A 270 3.86 -4.62 0.87
N ASP A 271 4.10 -3.65 -0.03
CA ASP A 271 3.34 -3.46 -1.27
C ASP A 271 4.13 -3.84 -2.53
N PHE A 272 5.16 -4.69 -2.41
CA PHE A 272 5.83 -5.23 -3.58
C PHE A 272 4.95 -6.29 -4.26
N ARG A 273 4.19 -5.87 -5.27
CA ARG A 273 3.20 -6.69 -6.00
C ARG A 273 3.14 -6.33 -7.50
N PRO A 274 2.52 -7.16 -8.37
CA PRO A 274 2.54 -6.98 -9.83
C PRO A 274 1.99 -5.64 -10.32
N ALA A 275 1.08 -5.02 -9.57
CA ALA A 275 0.51 -3.72 -9.92
C ALA A 275 1.55 -2.58 -9.89
N ASN A 276 2.61 -2.75 -9.09
CA ASN A 276 3.66 -1.77 -8.89
C ASN A 276 4.90 -2.06 -9.74
N VAL A 277 4.86 -3.08 -10.61
CA VAL A 277 5.95 -3.41 -11.55
C VAL A 277 5.49 -3.06 -12.96
N ILE A 278 6.13 -2.05 -13.56
CA ILE A 278 5.83 -1.60 -14.92
C ILE A 278 6.65 -2.36 -15.95
N VAL A 279 6.06 -2.66 -17.10
CA VAL A 279 6.67 -3.48 -18.16
C VAL A 279 6.50 -2.91 -19.56
N ASP A 280 7.41 -3.30 -20.45
CA ASP A 280 7.32 -3.04 -21.88
C ASP A 280 6.32 -3.98 -22.57
N SER A 281 6.21 -3.89 -23.90
CA SER A 281 5.32 -4.73 -24.72
C SER A 281 5.70 -6.21 -24.77
N ASN A 282 6.85 -6.59 -24.20
CA ASN A 282 7.36 -7.96 -24.16
C ASN A 282 7.46 -8.50 -22.73
N ASP A 283 6.71 -7.92 -21.78
CA ASP A 283 6.76 -8.25 -20.35
C ASP A 283 8.14 -8.08 -19.70
N ARG A 284 9.02 -7.21 -20.26
CA ARG A 284 10.28 -6.87 -19.61
C ARG A 284 10.06 -5.76 -18.59
N VAL A 285 10.60 -5.94 -17.39
CA VAL A 285 10.52 -4.95 -16.32
C VAL A 285 11.23 -3.66 -16.71
N CYS A 286 10.48 -2.56 -16.77
CA CYS A 286 11.00 -1.21 -16.98
C CYS A 286 11.34 -0.52 -15.65
N GLY A 287 10.65 -0.90 -14.57
CA GLY A 287 10.80 -0.27 -13.26
C GLY A 287 9.82 -0.81 -12.23
N VAL A 288 10.11 -0.51 -10.98
CA VAL A 288 9.24 -0.79 -9.83
C VAL A 288 8.91 0.53 -9.14
N LEU A 289 7.62 0.72 -8.87
CA LEU A 289 7.03 1.91 -8.27
C LEU A 289 6.61 1.61 -6.81
N ASP A 290 6.06 2.62 -6.13
CA ASP A 290 5.37 2.50 -4.84
C ASP A 290 6.21 1.88 -3.71
N TRP A 291 7.38 2.47 -3.44
CA TRP A 291 8.31 2.00 -2.40
C TRP A 291 7.99 2.49 -0.98
N GLU A 292 6.83 3.10 -0.77
CA GLU A 292 6.48 3.84 0.43
C GLU A 292 6.40 3.04 1.75
N PHE A 293 6.15 1.74 1.63
CA PHE A 293 6.09 0.80 2.76
C PHE A 293 7.28 -0.15 2.80
N THR A 294 8.48 0.41 2.53
CA THR A 294 9.74 -0.35 2.55
C THR A 294 10.58 -0.03 3.78
N TYR A 295 11.05 -1.08 4.45
CA TYR A 295 11.81 -0.99 5.69
C TYR A 295 12.73 -2.19 5.89
N ALA A 296 13.72 -2.07 6.78
CA ALA A 296 14.46 -3.22 7.27
C ALA A 296 13.55 -4.05 8.19
N ALA A 297 13.29 -5.31 7.84
CA ALA A 297 12.30 -6.18 8.46
C ALA A 297 12.90 -7.51 8.95
N PRO A 298 12.17 -8.30 9.78
CA PRO A 298 12.56 -9.66 10.13
C PRO A 298 12.85 -10.52 8.89
N LEU A 299 13.91 -11.33 8.97
CA LEU A 299 14.38 -12.17 7.86
C LEU A 299 13.31 -13.17 7.39
N GLU A 300 12.44 -13.58 8.31
CA GLU A 300 11.31 -14.48 8.06
C GLU A 300 10.37 -13.96 6.97
N TYR A 301 10.27 -12.64 6.78
CA TYR A 301 9.43 -12.07 5.73
C TYR A 301 10.03 -12.35 4.36
N THR A 302 11.34 -12.13 4.19
CA THR A 302 12.08 -12.47 2.96
C THR A 302 12.09 -13.98 2.68
N TYR A 303 11.97 -14.81 3.72
CA TYR A 303 11.84 -16.26 3.57
C TYR A 303 10.42 -16.72 3.24
N ALA A 304 9.40 -15.87 3.29
CA ALA A 304 8.07 -16.21 2.80
C ALA A 304 8.02 -15.95 1.28
N PRO A 305 7.59 -16.93 0.46
CA PRO A 305 7.36 -16.67 -0.96
C PRO A 305 6.24 -15.62 -1.14
N PRO A 306 6.23 -14.88 -2.26
CA PRO A 306 5.24 -13.83 -2.48
C PRO A 306 3.83 -14.41 -2.60
N TRP A 307 2.90 -13.99 -1.74
CA TRP A 307 1.52 -14.49 -1.78
C TRP A 307 0.82 -14.21 -3.12
N TRP A 308 1.20 -13.15 -3.82
CA TRP A 308 0.53 -12.68 -5.04
C TRP A 308 0.88 -13.48 -6.30
N LEU A 309 1.52 -14.66 -6.21
CA LEU A 309 1.74 -15.52 -7.39
C LEU A 309 0.43 -15.83 -8.15
N LEU A 310 -0.72 -15.78 -7.48
CA LEU A 310 -2.05 -15.92 -8.09
C LEU A 310 -2.78 -14.59 -8.36
N ILE A 311 -2.13 -13.45 -8.09
CA ILE A 311 -2.66 -12.08 -8.03
C ILE A 311 -3.68 -11.87 -6.90
N GLU A 312 -4.64 -12.78 -6.78
CA GLU A 312 -5.70 -12.74 -5.78
C GLU A 312 -5.22 -13.24 -4.40
N LYS A 313 -5.73 -12.60 -3.35
CA LYS A 313 -5.40 -12.94 -1.96
C LYS A 313 -6.11 -14.22 -1.51
N PRO A 314 -5.49 -14.99 -0.58
CA PRO A 314 -6.07 -16.22 -0.04
C PRO A 314 -7.47 -16.03 0.56
N GLU A 315 -7.71 -14.94 1.28
CA GLU A 315 -8.99 -14.65 1.95
C GLU A 315 -10.13 -14.25 1.00
N TYR A 316 -9.81 -13.89 -0.25
CA TYR A 316 -10.78 -13.51 -1.27
C TYR A 316 -10.97 -14.58 -2.35
N TRP A 317 -10.31 -15.74 -2.21
CA TRP A 317 -10.43 -16.83 -3.16
C TRP A 317 -11.81 -17.50 -3.08
N GLU A 318 -12.59 -17.41 -4.15
CA GLU A 318 -13.98 -17.92 -4.20
C GLU A 318 -14.12 -19.40 -3.85
N ALA A 319 -13.14 -20.23 -4.24
CA ALA A 319 -13.13 -21.67 -3.97
C ALA A 319 -12.59 -22.03 -2.57
N GLY A 320 -12.24 -21.03 -1.76
CA GLY A 320 -11.75 -21.20 -0.38
C GLY A 320 -10.24 -21.39 -0.27
N LEU A 321 -9.75 -21.27 0.96
CA LEU A 321 -8.33 -21.18 1.29
C LEU A 321 -7.51 -22.42 0.92
N ASP A 322 -8.11 -23.61 1.01
CA ASP A 322 -7.45 -24.87 0.63
C ASP A 322 -7.28 -25.00 -0.88
N ASP A 323 -8.27 -24.55 -1.66
CA ASP A 323 -8.14 -24.52 -3.11
C ASP A 323 -7.09 -23.50 -3.55
N TRP A 324 -7.08 -22.31 -2.94
CA TRP A 324 -6.03 -21.31 -3.15
C TRP A 324 -4.64 -21.92 -2.92
N ALA A 325 -4.44 -22.60 -1.78
CA ALA A 325 -3.15 -23.20 -1.44
C ALA A 325 -2.73 -24.27 -2.45
N ARG A 326 -3.68 -25.08 -2.93
CA ARG A 326 -3.45 -26.12 -3.95
C ARG A 326 -3.01 -25.51 -5.28
N VAL A 327 -3.66 -24.44 -5.73
CA VAL A 327 -3.31 -23.75 -6.99
C VAL A 327 -2.00 -22.99 -6.84
N TYR A 328 -1.80 -22.35 -5.69
CA TYR A 328 -0.60 -21.58 -5.36
C TYR A 328 0.65 -22.45 -5.38
N GLU A 329 0.62 -23.64 -4.78
CA GLU A 329 1.74 -24.59 -4.78
C GLU A 329 2.26 -24.89 -6.20
N GLN A 330 1.37 -25.03 -7.19
CA GLN A 330 1.78 -25.29 -8.58
C GLN A 330 2.57 -24.11 -9.16
N ARG A 331 2.17 -22.88 -8.85
CA ARG A 331 2.84 -21.66 -9.33
C ARG A 331 4.11 -21.36 -8.53
N LEU A 332 4.09 -21.66 -7.23
CA LEU A 332 5.26 -21.59 -6.36
C LEU A 332 6.41 -22.44 -6.90
N GLN A 333 6.15 -23.65 -7.39
CA GLN A 333 7.19 -24.50 -7.98
C GLN A 333 7.87 -23.84 -9.20
N VAL A 334 7.11 -23.14 -10.05
CA VAL A 334 7.68 -22.38 -11.17
C VAL A 334 8.54 -21.23 -10.66
N PHE A 335 8.03 -20.47 -9.69
CA PHE A 335 8.74 -19.34 -9.09
C PHE A 335 10.06 -19.79 -8.43
N LEU A 336 10.03 -20.84 -7.61
CA LEU A 336 11.21 -21.35 -6.91
C LEU A 336 12.29 -21.86 -7.87
N ARG A 337 11.91 -22.51 -8.99
CA ARG A 337 12.88 -22.87 -10.05
C ARG A 337 13.57 -21.63 -10.61
N LYS A 338 12.80 -20.58 -10.91
CA LYS A 338 13.34 -19.32 -11.46
C LYS A 338 14.16 -18.54 -10.46
N MET A 339 13.78 -18.55 -9.18
CA MET A 339 14.59 -18.00 -8.10
C MET A 339 15.94 -18.73 -8.00
N ALA A 340 15.93 -20.06 -7.99
CA ALA A 340 17.16 -20.86 -7.92
C ALA A 340 18.06 -20.63 -9.14
N GLU A 341 17.52 -20.54 -10.36
CA GLU A 341 18.28 -20.21 -11.57
C GLU A 341 19.00 -18.85 -11.45
N ARG A 342 18.35 -17.83 -10.86
CA ARG A 342 18.95 -16.51 -10.63
C ARG A 342 20.02 -16.54 -9.54
N GLU A 343 19.75 -17.24 -8.45
CA GLU A 343 20.72 -17.46 -7.37
C GLU A 343 21.98 -18.17 -7.88
N ASP A 344 21.82 -19.24 -8.66
CA ASP A 344 22.93 -19.99 -9.26
C ASP A 344 23.81 -19.09 -10.13
N ALA A 345 23.20 -18.25 -10.95
CA ALA A 345 23.91 -17.28 -11.78
C ALA A 345 24.69 -16.26 -10.94
N CYS A 346 24.08 -15.71 -9.90
CA CYS A 346 24.74 -14.76 -8.99
C CYS A 346 25.88 -15.40 -8.19
N ILE A 347 25.72 -16.66 -7.75
CA ILE A 347 26.77 -17.42 -7.06
C ILE A 347 27.93 -17.70 -8.01
N ALA A 348 27.65 -18.16 -9.24
CA ALA A 348 28.68 -18.42 -10.24
C ALA A 348 29.49 -17.15 -10.60
N ASN A 349 28.84 -15.98 -10.55
CA ASN A 349 29.46 -14.68 -10.78
C ASN A 349 30.12 -14.07 -9.53
N GLY A 350 30.10 -14.75 -8.38
CA GLY A 350 30.68 -14.27 -7.12
C GLY A 350 29.96 -13.07 -6.50
N GLN A 351 28.72 -12.79 -6.92
CA GLN A 351 27.90 -11.69 -6.40
C GLN A 351 27.21 -12.07 -5.08
N MET A 352 27.05 -13.36 -4.79
CA MET A 352 26.47 -13.87 -3.56
C MET A 352 27.08 -15.23 -3.18
N THR A 353 26.90 -15.65 -1.93
CA THR A 353 27.20 -16.99 -1.41
C THR A 353 25.93 -17.82 -1.25
N GLU A 354 26.10 -19.13 -1.02
CA GLU A 354 25.03 -20.10 -0.75
C GLU A 354 24.12 -19.68 0.43
N ASP A 355 24.66 -18.98 1.43
CA ASP A 355 23.90 -18.51 2.60
C ASP A 355 22.84 -17.43 2.25
N HIS A 356 22.89 -16.84 1.05
CA HIS A 356 21.91 -15.85 0.59
C HIS A 356 20.73 -16.46 -0.19
N ARG A 357 20.70 -17.78 -0.41
CA ARG A 357 19.60 -18.40 -1.18
C ARG A 357 18.25 -18.20 -0.50
N LEU A 358 17.30 -17.62 -1.21
CA LEU A 358 15.91 -17.50 -0.77
C LEU A 358 15.08 -18.70 -1.19
N SER A 359 15.35 -19.30 -2.36
CA SER A 359 14.52 -20.38 -2.92
C SER A 359 14.31 -21.56 -1.95
N THR A 360 15.39 -22.04 -1.33
CA THR A 360 15.34 -23.11 -0.33
C THR A 360 14.55 -22.69 0.92
N HIS A 361 14.76 -21.47 1.42
CA HIS A 361 14.05 -20.97 2.59
C HIS A 361 12.57 -20.72 2.31
N MET A 362 12.21 -20.24 1.12
CA MET A 362 10.84 -20.07 0.66
C MET A 362 10.11 -21.40 0.54
N ARG A 363 10.77 -22.42 -0.01
CA ARG A 363 10.23 -23.79 -0.01
C ARG A 363 9.99 -24.29 1.40
N GLN A 364 11.00 -24.19 2.27
CA GLN A 364 10.92 -24.62 3.66
C GLN A 364 9.80 -23.90 4.41
N SER A 365 9.70 -22.58 4.28
CA SER A 365 8.69 -21.74 4.93
C SER A 365 7.27 -22.16 4.55
N TRP A 366 7.06 -22.52 3.28
CA TRP A 366 5.78 -23.01 2.82
C TRP A 366 5.49 -24.45 3.32
N ASP A 367 6.49 -25.34 3.31
CA ASP A 367 6.36 -26.73 3.82
C ASP A 367 6.06 -26.80 5.32
N THR A 368 6.69 -25.94 6.12
CA THR A 368 6.50 -25.89 7.57
C THR A 368 5.25 -25.11 7.99
N GLY A 369 4.66 -24.35 7.07
CA GLY A 369 3.58 -23.41 7.36
C GLY A 369 4.04 -22.10 8.01
N ASP A 370 5.34 -21.81 8.04
CA ASP A 370 5.86 -20.50 8.50
C ASP A 370 5.41 -19.35 7.58
N PHE A 371 5.15 -19.64 6.31
CA PHE A 371 4.51 -18.71 5.37
C PHE A 371 3.23 -18.12 5.96
N TRP A 372 2.36 -18.93 6.58
CA TRP A 372 1.08 -18.45 7.13
C TRP A 372 1.26 -17.56 8.35
N ILE A 373 2.31 -17.78 9.15
CA ILE A 373 2.66 -16.90 10.27
C ILE A 373 3.13 -15.55 9.74
N ALA A 374 4.04 -15.55 8.76
CA ALA A 374 4.51 -14.33 8.12
C ALA A 374 3.36 -13.57 7.42
N TYR A 375 2.47 -14.29 6.74
CA TYR A 375 1.30 -13.75 6.08
C TYR A 375 0.35 -13.07 7.07
N ALA A 376 -0.04 -13.77 8.14
CA ALA A 376 -0.93 -13.23 9.17
C ALA A 376 -0.33 -12.01 9.90
N CYS A 377 0.98 -11.96 10.09
CA CYS A 377 1.67 -10.80 10.67
C CYS A 377 1.64 -9.55 9.78
N GLN A 378 1.37 -9.70 8.47
CA GLN A 378 1.37 -8.62 7.49
C GLN A 378 -0.04 -8.24 7.01
N HIS A 379 -1.05 -9.01 7.40
CA HIS A 379 -2.43 -8.86 6.93
C HIS A 379 -3.38 -8.95 8.13
N SER A 380 -3.46 -7.89 8.94
CA SER A 380 -4.22 -7.90 10.20
C SER A 380 -5.70 -8.24 10.01
N PHE A 381 -6.31 -7.83 8.90
CA PHE A 381 -7.74 -8.11 8.62
C PHE A 381 -8.02 -9.57 8.25
N ALA A 382 -7.03 -10.29 7.72
CA ALA A 382 -7.11 -11.72 7.41
C ALA A 382 -6.63 -12.60 8.58
N PHE A 383 -6.14 -11.99 9.67
CA PHE A 383 -5.50 -12.70 10.78
C PHE A 383 -6.39 -13.81 11.35
N ASP A 384 -7.68 -13.53 11.61
CA ASP A 384 -8.58 -14.52 12.24
C ASP A 384 -8.76 -15.78 11.37
N LEU A 385 -9.06 -15.61 10.08
CA LEU A 385 -9.19 -16.72 9.13
C LEU A 385 -7.90 -17.52 9.03
N ILE A 386 -6.77 -16.85 8.81
CA ILE A 386 -5.48 -17.53 8.65
C ILE A 386 -5.06 -18.21 9.95
N TYR A 387 -5.34 -17.59 11.10
CA TYR A 387 -5.05 -18.17 12.39
C TYR A 387 -5.80 -19.49 12.56
N TRP A 388 -7.12 -19.49 12.43
CA TRP A 388 -7.91 -20.70 12.70
C TRP A 388 -7.74 -21.80 11.66
N GLU A 389 -7.55 -21.44 10.39
CA GLU A 389 -7.47 -22.44 9.31
C GLU A 389 -6.05 -23.00 9.12
N LYS A 390 -5.01 -22.20 9.40
CA LYS A 390 -3.62 -22.58 9.07
C LYS A 390 -2.66 -22.60 10.26
N ILE A 391 -2.82 -21.71 11.24
CA ILE A 391 -1.88 -21.59 12.36
C ILE A 391 -2.31 -22.46 13.55
N ASP A 392 -3.55 -22.38 14.00
CA ASP A 392 -4.07 -23.13 15.15
C ASP A 392 -3.91 -24.65 15.00
N PRO A 393 -4.28 -25.28 13.85
CA PRO A 393 -4.14 -26.72 13.69
C PRO A 393 -2.69 -27.20 13.73
N ARG A 394 -1.73 -26.34 13.36
CA ARG A 394 -0.29 -26.64 13.43
C ARG A 394 0.21 -26.81 14.86
N PHE A 395 -0.35 -26.06 15.81
CA PHE A 395 0.09 -26.07 17.22
C PHE A 395 -0.78 -26.94 18.12
N PHE A 396 -2.07 -27.09 17.79
CA PHE A 396 -3.05 -27.76 18.65
C PHE A 396 -3.72 -28.98 18.01
N GLY A 397 -3.40 -29.28 16.74
CA GLY A 397 -4.02 -30.36 15.98
C GLY A 397 -5.38 -29.98 15.42
N ALA A 398 -5.95 -30.87 14.59
CA ALA A 398 -7.27 -30.67 14.02
C ALA A 398 -8.35 -30.58 15.13
N THR A 399 -9.23 -29.58 15.03
CA THR A 399 -10.35 -29.44 15.97
C THR A 399 -11.60 -30.08 15.38
N SER A 400 -12.33 -30.86 16.19
CA SER A 400 -13.57 -31.54 15.77
C SER A 400 -14.75 -30.59 15.56
N ASP A 401 -14.72 -29.42 16.22
CA ASP A 401 -15.68 -28.34 16.07
C ASP A 401 -14.94 -26.98 15.99
N PRO A 402 -14.69 -26.48 14.76
CA PRO A 402 -14.04 -25.20 14.55
C PRO A 402 -14.78 -24.00 15.19
N GLU A 403 -16.09 -24.08 15.41
CA GLU A 403 -16.87 -22.95 15.95
C GLU A 403 -16.67 -22.78 17.46
N SER A 404 -16.38 -23.87 18.18
CA SER A 404 -16.13 -23.84 19.62
C SER A 404 -14.65 -24.02 20.01
N ALA A 405 -13.75 -24.16 19.02
CA ALA A 405 -12.31 -24.33 19.21
C ALA A 405 -11.70 -23.30 20.17
N TRP A 406 -12.13 -22.04 20.05
CA TRP A 406 -11.68 -20.94 20.88
C TRP A 406 -11.93 -21.15 22.38
N LYS A 407 -13.03 -21.83 22.76
CA LYS A 407 -13.35 -22.14 24.16
C LYS A 407 -12.27 -23.03 24.78
N ALA A 408 -11.74 -23.99 24.01
CA ALA A 408 -10.63 -24.82 24.46
C ALA A 408 -9.31 -24.03 24.57
N ARG A 409 -9.10 -23.03 23.70
CA ARG A 409 -7.91 -22.16 23.76
C ARG A 409 -7.93 -21.19 24.94
N MET A 410 -9.11 -20.73 25.38
CA MET A 410 -9.23 -19.91 26.60
C MET A 410 -8.66 -20.61 27.84
N ALA A 411 -8.79 -21.94 27.92
CA ALA A 411 -8.26 -22.71 29.05
C ALA A 411 -6.72 -22.70 29.12
N LEU A 412 -6.03 -22.22 28.08
CA LEU A 412 -4.58 -22.07 28.02
C LEU A 412 -4.11 -20.70 28.53
N LEU A 413 -5.02 -19.73 28.66
CA LEU A 413 -4.70 -18.38 29.11
C LEU A 413 -4.52 -18.37 30.63
N SER A 414 -3.55 -17.59 31.10
CA SER A 414 -3.41 -17.27 32.52
C SER A 414 -4.58 -16.43 33.01
N LYS A 415 -4.76 -16.36 34.33
CA LYS A 415 -5.82 -15.54 34.92
C LYS A 415 -5.66 -14.08 34.53
N GLU A 416 -4.42 -13.58 34.54
CA GLU A 416 -4.12 -12.20 34.15
C GLU A 416 -4.51 -11.94 32.68
N GLU A 417 -4.21 -12.86 31.76
CA GLU A 417 -4.58 -12.74 30.34
C GLU A 417 -6.10 -12.81 30.13
N LEU A 418 -6.81 -13.63 30.91
CA LEU A 418 -8.28 -13.68 30.88
C LEU A 418 -8.90 -12.37 31.39
N ASP A 419 -8.41 -11.84 32.52
CA ASP A 419 -8.89 -10.58 33.09
C ASP A 419 -8.64 -9.39 32.12
N GLU A 420 -7.49 -9.36 31.43
CA GLU A 420 -7.18 -8.37 30.39
C GLU A 420 -8.11 -8.48 29.17
N MET A 421 -8.36 -9.70 28.70
CA MET A 421 -9.29 -9.96 27.60
C MET A 421 -10.72 -9.56 27.95
N GLU A 422 -11.21 -9.92 29.15
CA GLU A 422 -12.57 -9.55 29.61
C GLU A 422 -12.73 -8.03 29.67
N SER A 423 -11.74 -7.31 30.20
CA SER A 423 -11.72 -5.84 30.23
C SER A 423 -11.77 -5.23 28.82
N LEU A 424 -11.02 -5.80 27.87
CA LEU A 424 -11.04 -5.37 26.47
C LEU A 424 -12.41 -5.61 25.81
N VAL A 425 -13.00 -6.78 26.02
CA VAL A 425 -14.32 -7.13 25.49
C VAL A 425 -15.39 -6.20 26.06
N GLU A 426 -15.40 -5.96 27.37
CA GLU A 426 -16.35 -5.04 27.99
C GLU A 426 -16.24 -3.63 27.42
N LYS A 427 -15.01 -3.11 27.29
CA LYS A 427 -14.73 -1.82 26.65
C LYS A 427 -15.27 -1.78 25.21
N LYS A 428 -14.99 -2.81 24.39
CA LYS A 428 -15.44 -2.88 23.01
C LYS A 428 -16.96 -2.97 22.89
N MET A 429 -17.61 -3.73 23.78
CA MET A 429 -19.07 -3.79 23.85
C MET A 429 -19.68 -2.43 24.22
N GLN A 430 -19.06 -1.67 25.11
CA GLN A 430 -19.51 -0.30 25.43
C GLN A 430 -19.32 0.65 24.24
N GLU A 431 -18.16 0.62 23.58
CA GLU A 431 -17.86 1.41 22.37
C GLU A 431 -18.85 1.12 21.24
N MET A 432 -19.28 -0.14 21.08
CA MET A 432 -20.26 -0.57 20.09
C MET A 432 -21.64 0.11 20.25
N HIS A 433 -22.02 0.53 21.47
CA HIS A 433 -23.31 1.20 21.70
C HIS A 433 -23.31 2.65 21.20
N THR A 434 -22.17 3.34 21.34
CA THR A 434 -22.07 4.76 21.01
C THR A 434 -21.60 4.98 19.57
N ARG A 435 -20.83 4.03 19.02
CA ARG A 435 -20.22 4.10 17.67
C ARG A 435 -19.57 5.46 17.38
N VAL A 436 -18.99 6.07 18.42
CA VAL A 436 -18.32 7.37 18.26
C VAL A 436 -17.09 7.16 17.40
N LEU A 437 -17.03 7.84 16.26
CA LEU A 437 -15.85 7.84 15.42
C LEU A 437 -14.70 8.54 16.16
N ALA A 438 -13.79 7.76 16.73
CA ALA A 438 -12.56 8.23 17.36
C ALA A 438 -11.50 8.44 16.28
N TRP A 439 -11.68 9.46 15.43
CA TRP A 439 -10.78 9.73 14.32
C TRP A 439 -9.58 10.59 14.74
N ASP A 440 -8.42 9.96 14.91
CA ASP A 440 -7.14 10.66 15.13
C ASP A 440 -6.57 11.13 13.77
N CYS A 441 -7.12 12.22 13.25
CA CYS A 441 -6.73 12.78 11.94
C CYS A 441 -5.42 13.58 12.02
N ASP A 442 -4.58 13.48 10.98
CA ASP A 442 -3.44 14.39 10.83
C ASP A 442 -3.93 15.83 10.58
N GLY A 443 -3.06 16.82 10.75
CA GLY A 443 -3.46 18.24 10.67
C GLY A 443 -4.06 18.65 9.31
N LEU A 444 -3.60 18.06 8.20
CA LEU A 444 -4.13 18.35 6.86
C LEU A 444 -5.50 17.69 6.68
N THR A 445 -5.62 16.40 7.04
CA THR A 445 -6.90 15.67 7.03
C THR A 445 -7.91 16.34 7.94
N GLY A 446 -7.51 16.80 9.13
CA GLY A 446 -8.34 17.53 10.07
C GLY A 446 -8.84 18.85 9.49
N PHE A 447 -7.95 19.66 8.90
CA PHE A 447 -8.33 20.91 8.22
C PHE A 447 -9.28 20.66 7.04
N LEU A 448 -9.04 19.62 6.24
CA LEU A 448 -9.92 19.27 5.13
C LEU A 448 -11.27 18.73 5.61
N SER A 449 -11.30 17.99 6.71
CA SER A 449 -12.56 17.48 7.28
C SER A 449 -13.49 18.62 7.72
N THR A 450 -12.95 19.72 8.25
CA THR A 450 -13.72 20.90 8.65
C THR A 450 -14.07 21.78 7.44
N TYR A 451 -13.09 22.06 6.57
CA TYR A 451 -13.28 22.85 5.35
C TYR A 451 -14.31 22.23 4.41
N THR A 452 -14.33 20.90 4.26
CA THR A 452 -15.30 20.22 3.38
C THR A 452 -16.71 20.21 3.93
N LYS A 453 -16.93 20.20 5.26
CA LYS A 453 -18.28 20.35 5.83
C LYS A 453 -18.89 21.72 5.48
N GLU A 454 -18.07 22.77 5.53
CA GLU A 454 -18.48 24.14 5.21
C GLU A 454 -18.58 24.37 3.69
N ALA A 455 -17.60 23.89 2.92
CA ALA A 455 -17.57 24.02 1.47
C ALA A 455 -18.65 23.18 0.77
N LEU A 456 -19.01 22.00 1.30
CA LEU A 456 -20.13 21.20 0.79
C LEU A 456 -21.47 21.85 1.15
N ALA A 457 -21.61 22.42 2.35
CA ALA A 457 -22.80 23.21 2.71
C ALA A 457 -22.97 24.42 1.78
N GLN A 458 -21.87 25.10 1.43
CA GLN A 458 -21.88 26.20 0.47
C GLN A 458 -22.17 25.70 -0.95
N ALA A 459 -21.55 24.62 -1.42
CA ALA A 459 -21.78 24.08 -2.75
C ALA A 459 -23.21 23.52 -2.93
N VAL A 460 -23.80 22.91 -1.90
CA VAL A 460 -25.20 22.47 -1.87
C VAL A 460 -26.14 23.67 -1.85
N SER A 461 -25.81 24.72 -1.09
CA SER A 461 -26.54 26.00 -1.10
C SER A 461 -26.50 26.66 -2.49
N ASP A 462 -25.33 26.70 -3.12
CA ASP A 462 -25.12 27.29 -4.43
C ASP A 462 -25.81 26.46 -5.53
N ALA A 463 -25.84 25.14 -5.41
CA ALA A 463 -26.57 24.24 -6.31
C ALA A 463 -28.10 24.36 -6.16
N LEU A 464 -28.61 24.56 -4.94
CA LEU A 464 -30.02 24.84 -4.67
C LEU A 464 -30.44 26.22 -5.21
N LEU A 465 -29.55 27.21 -5.15
CA LEU A 465 -29.73 28.53 -5.76
C LEU A 465 -29.71 28.46 -7.30
N TYR A 466 -28.80 27.68 -7.88
CA TYR A 466 -28.73 27.46 -9.34
C TYR A 466 -29.95 26.73 -9.89
N GLY A 467 -30.54 25.79 -9.14
CA GLY A 467 -31.79 25.13 -9.49
C GLY A 467 -33.02 26.05 -9.52
N GLN A 468 -32.95 27.21 -8.86
CA GLN A 468 -34.00 28.24 -8.89
C GLN A 468 -33.71 29.39 -9.86
N ALA A 469 -32.46 29.58 -10.27
CA ALA A 469 -32.03 30.67 -11.16
C ALA A 469 -32.07 30.32 -12.67
N GLY A 470 -32.67 29.19 -13.04
CA GLY A 470 -32.89 28.78 -14.43
C GLY A 470 -33.97 29.60 -15.16
N SER A 471 -33.85 30.92 -15.17
CA SER A 471 -34.64 31.83 -16.02
C SER A 471 -34.14 33.26 -15.85
N THR A 472 -33.00 33.62 -16.46
CA THR A 472 -32.77 34.94 -17.11
C THR A 472 -31.32 35.03 -17.60
N ASP A 473 -31.14 35.23 -18.91
CA ASP A 473 -29.90 35.74 -19.50
C ASP A 473 -29.55 37.12 -18.90
N PRO A 474 -28.24 37.43 -18.79
CA PRO A 474 -27.82 38.64 -19.48
C PRO A 474 -26.44 38.55 -20.13
N ALA A 475 -26.38 39.06 -21.36
CA ALA A 475 -25.19 39.61 -21.98
C ALA A 475 -24.67 40.83 -21.18
N GLY A 476 -23.35 40.96 -21.04
CA GLY A 476 -22.74 42.15 -20.46
C GLY A 476 -21.23 42.04 -20.24
N SER A 477 -20.47 42.69 -21.11
CA SER A 477 -19.02 42.86 -21.12
C SER A 477 -18.43 43.52 -19.87
N GLY A 478 -17.26 43.05 -19.42
CA GLY A 478 -16.40 43.75 -18.46
C GLY A 478 -15.00 43.15 -18.44
N SER A 479 -14.04 43.88 -19.01
CA SER A 479 -12.62 43.51 -19.07
C SER A 479 -11.95 43.62 -17.69
N ALA A 480 -11.46 42.49 -17.20
CA ALA A 480 -10.35 42.40 -16.26
C ALA A 480 -9.41 41.32 -16.81
N GLY A 481 -8.12 41.64 -16.98
CA GLY A 481 -7.13 40.71 -17.52
C GLY A 481 -7.16 39.39 -16.75
N SER A 482 -7.52 38.32 -17.45
CA SER A 482 -7.64 36.98 -16.89
C SER A 482 -6.24 36.35 -16.67
N PRO A 483 -6.04 35.51 -15.64
CA PRO A 483 -4.78 34.78 -15.43
C PRO A 483 -4.43 33.75 -16.53
N LEU A 484 -5.23 33.65 -17.59
CA LEU A 484 -5.21 32.59 -18.62
C LEU A 484 -4.12 32.75 -19.72
N GLU A 485 -3.11 33.61 -19.55
CA GLU A 485 -2.26 34.00 -20.69
C GLU A 485 -1.01 33.13 -20.93
N SER A 486 -0.66 32.19 -20.05
CA SER A 486 0.43 31.25 -20.38
C SER A 486 -0.10 30.06 -21.20
N PRO A 487 0.55 29.69 -22.33
CA PRO A 487 0.20 28.48 -23.08
C PRO A 487 0.15 27.22 -22.20
N ALA A 488 0.98 27.17 -21.16
CA ALA A 488 0.99 26.10 -20.17
C ALA A 488 -0.32 26.06 -19.36
N SER A 489 -0.85 27.20 -18.90
CA SER A 489 -2.12 27.30 -18.15
C SER A 489 -3.32 26.80 -18.97
N LEU A 490 -3.33 27.04 -20.28
CA LEU A 490 -4.38 26.59 -21.20
C LEU A 490 -4.33 25.09 -21.50
N VAL A 491 -3.13 24.51 -21.59
CA VAL A 491 -2.95 23.05 -21.72
C VAL A 491 -3.37 22.35 -20.43
N MET A 492 -2.97 22.88 -19.27
CA MET A 492 -3.36 22.38 -17.94
C MET A 492 -4.88 22.35 -17.75
N TYR A 493 -5.58 23.42 -18.13
CA TYR A 493 -7.04 23.50 -18.00
C TYR A 493 -7.78 22.43 -18.83
N ARG A 494 -7.29 22.13 -20.04
CA ARG A 494 -7.91 21.11 -20.91
C ARG A 494 -7.74 19.70 -20.35
N ALA A 495 -6.56 19.35 -19.84
CA ALA A 495 -6.30 18.05 -19.25
C ALA A 495 -7.21 17.74 -18.04
N MET A 496 -7.46 18.75 -17.20
CA MET A 496 -8.36 18.64 -16.04
C MET A 496 -9.82 18.47 -16.43
N LEU A 497 -10.30 19.17 -17.47
CA LEU A 497 -11.66 18.99 -17.99
C LEU A 497 -11.85 17.61 -18.62
N GLU A 498 -10.85 17.08 -19.32
CA GLU A 498 -10.89 15.73 -19.89
C GLU A 498 -10.91 14.65 -18.80
N TRP A 499 -10.15 14.84 -17.72
CA TRP A 499 -10.16 13.95 -16.57
C TRP A 499 -11.51 13.96 -15.85
N ASP A 500 -12.10 15.14 -15.59
CA ASP A 500 -13.44 15.26 -14.98
C ASP A 500 -14.51 14.60 -15.86
N ALA A 501 -14.46 14.81 -17.18
CA ALA A 501 -15.40 14.22 -18.13
C ALA A 501 -15.32 12.67 -18.17
N LYS A 502 -14.12 12.08 -18.02
CA LYS A 502 -13.92 10.63 -17.97
C LYS A 502 -14.35 10.00 -16.64
N ASN A 503 -14.35 10.75 -15.55
CA ASN A 503 -14.55 10.22 -14.19
C ASN A 503 -15.89 10.57 -13.55
N LYS A 504 -16.77 11.32 -14.24
CA LYS A 504 -18.16 11.53 -13.82
C LYS A 504 -18.97 10.23 -13.88
N GLY A 505 -19.46 9.78 -12.73
CA GLY A 505 -20.46 8.69 -12.63
C GLY A 505 -19.91 7.26 -12.54
N VAL A 506 -18.60 7.08 -12.31
CA VAL A 506 -18.05 5.74 -12.03
C VAL A 506 -18.30 5.41 -10.55
N ASN A 507 -19.14 4.41 -10.30
CA ASN A 507 -19.31 3.80 -8.98
C ASN A 507 -17.96 3.24 -8.53
N ARG A 508 -17.42 3.80 -7.45
CA ARG A 508 -16.10 3.52 -6.90
C ARG A 508 -16.23 2.40 -5.86
N GLU A 509 -16.24 1.15 -6.29
CA GLU A 509 -15.66 0.09 -5.44
C GLU A 509 -14.14 0.18 -5.64
N ILE A 510 -13.49 1.04 -4.86
CA ILE A 510 -12.03 1.17 -4.85
C ILE A 510 -11.50 0.08 -3.95
N GLU A 511 -11.09 -1.03 -4.56
CA GLU A 511 -10.26 -1.99 -3.87
C GLU A 511 -8.83 -1.45 -3.74
N SER A 512 -8.24 -1.70 -2.57
CA SER A 512 -6.85 -1.42 -2.28
C SER A 512 -5.93 -2.13 -3.29
N GLY A 513 -5.42 -1.38 -4.27
CA GLY A 513 -4.24 -1.80 -5.04
C GLY A 513 -4.34 -1.74 -6.56
N THR A 514 -5.34 -1.06 -7.13
CA THR A 514 -5.30 -0.76 -8.58
C THR A 514 -4.93 0.70 -8.75
N CYS A 515 -3.67 0.96 -9.08
CA CYS A 515 -3.30 2.20 -9.72
C CYS A 515 -4.08 2.24 -11.03
N VAL A 516 -5.11 3.08 -11.13
CA VAL A 516 -5.73 3.40 -12.42
C VAL A 516 -4.76 4.30 -13.15
N LEU A 517 -3.68 3.70 -13.67
CA LEU A 517 -2.89 4.23 -14.76
C LEU A 517 -3.49 3.61 -16.02
N ILE A 518 -4.18 4.43 -16.81
CA ILE A 518 -4.59 4.06 -18.19
C ILE A 518 -3.47 4.43 -19.13
#